data_AF-A0A834BS02-F1
#
_entry.id   AF-A0A834BS02-F1
#
_cell.length_a   1.000
_cell.length_b   1.000
_cell.length_c   1.000
_cell.angle_alpha   90.00
_cell.angle_beta   90.00
_cell.angle_gamma   90.00
#
_symmetry.space_group_name_H-M   'P 1'
#
loop_
_entity.id
_entity.type
_entity.pdbx_description
1 polymer ?
#
loop_
_entity_poly.entity_id
_entity_poly.type
_entity_poly.pdbx_seq_one_letter_code
_entity_poly.pdbx_strand_id
1 'polypeptide(L)'
;MGSYKGKVFWFLLLAGSILGGLALEYEGVPGQWTRYGQWDAKVTGELSFILKTNITKALVLYLDDGGNCDFLELLLVDGRLQLRFTIHCAEPAFLHTETHVNDQRWHRVTLTRNHRETRLVVDNEEKAAEVKSKRKEMVVASDLYVGGISPDVRLSALTSSTVKYEAAVSRASSAI
;
A
#
# COMPACT_ATOMS: atom_id res chain seq x y z
N MET A 1 -49.72 33.82 43.09
CA MET A 1 -48.31 33.41 43.28
C MET A 1 -48.31 31.91 43.47
N GLY A 2 -47.74 31.04 42.65
CA GLY A 2 -47.02 31.10 41.39
C GLY A 2 -46.72 29.64 41.05
N SER A 3 -47.16 29.20 39.87
CA SER A 3 -46.89 27.89 39.24
C SER A 3 -45.39 27.67 39.03
N TYR A 4 -44.91 26.42 38.94
CA TYR A 4 -44.09 25.94 37.80
C TYR A 4 -43.92 24.41 37.83
N LYS A 5 -44.34 23.75 36.73
CA LYS A 5 -44.02 22.38 36.32
C LYS A 5 -42.84 22.41 35.34
N GLY A 6 -41.91 21.45 35.40
CA GLY A 6 -40.93 21.14 34.33
C GLY A 6 -40.16 19.85 34.67
N LYS A 7 -40.41 18.71 34.02
CA LYS A 7 -39.85 18.15 32.77
C LYS A 7 -38.34 17.78 32.80
N VAL A 8 -38.11 16.46 32.93
CA VAL A 8 -37.19 15.55 32.19
C VAL A 8 -35.78 16.04 31.82
N PHE A 9 -34.75 15.25 32.13
CA PHE A 9 -33.70 14.96 31.14
C PHE A 9 -33.02 13.60 31.41
N TRP A 10 -33.35 12.61 30.59
CA TRP A 10 -32.62 11.35 30.44
C TRP A 10 -31.28 11.65 29.74
N PHE A 11 -30.15 11.48 30.41
CA PHE A 11 -28.85 11.43 29.72
C PHE A 11 -28.58 9.99 29.28
N LEU A 12 -29.08 9.62 28.10
CA LEU A 12 -28.50 8.52 27.34
C LEU A 12 -27.23 9.06 26.67
N LEU A 13 -26.07 8.77 27.26
CA LEU A 13 -24.79 8.84 26.56
C LEU A 13 -24.76 7.70 25.54
N LEU A 14 -25.24 7.97 24.33
CA LEU A 14 -24.90 7.18 23.16
C LEU A 14 -23.42 7.46 22.83
N ALA A 15 -22.52 6.74 23.48
CA ALA A 15 -21.17 6.56 22.98
C ALA A 15 -21.27 5.67 21.74
N GLY A 16 -21.53 6.30 20.59
CA GLY A 16 -21.38 5.65 19.30
C GLY A 16 -19.91 5.37 19.10
N SER A 17 -19.47 4.16 19.43
CA SER A 17 -18.18 3.64 19.02
C SER A 17 -18.17 3.54 17.51
N ILE A 18 -17.69 4.59 16.84
CA ILE A 18 -17.33 4.49 15.43
C ILE A 18 -16.08 3.61 15.40
N LEU A 19 -16.29 2.31 15.21
CA LEU A 19 -15.27 1.35 14.75
C LEU A 19 -14.91 1.72 13.30
N GLY A 20 -14.32 2.89 13.11
CA GLY A 20 -13.68 3.28 11.86
C GLY A 20 -12.21 2.91 12.00
N GLY A 21 -11.74 1.93 11.23
CA GLY A 21 -10.30 1.70 11.08
C GLY A 21 -9.63 3.04 10.74
N LEU A 22 -8.56 3.38 11.46
CA LEU A 22 -7.82 4.61 11.24
C LEU A 22 -7.17 4.54 9.85
N ALA A 23 -7.74 5.24 8.88
CA ALA A 23 -7.10 5.46 7.60
C ALA A 23 -5.89 6.38 7.81
N LEU A 24 -4.74 6.01 7.26
CA LEU A 24 -3.60 6.91 7.17
C LEU A 24 -3.88 7.94 6.09
N GLU A 25 -3.77 9.20 6.48
CA GLU A 25 -3.86 10.34 5.57
C GLU A 25 -2.45 10.84 5.24
N TYR A 26 -2.17 10.93 3.95
CA TYR A 26 -1.01 11.59 3.37
C TYR A 26 -1.52 12.78 2.56
N GLU A 27 -0.77 13.86 2.53
CA GLU A 27 -1.13 15.06 1.77
C GLU A 27 -0.83 14.90 0.27
N GLY A 28 -0.17 13.81 -0.13
CA GLY A 28 0.24 13.56 -1.50
C GLY A 28 1.51 14.32 -1.90
N VAL A 29 2.31 14.72 -0.92
CA VAL A 29 3.61 15.39 -1.13
C VAL A 29 4.77 14.40 -0.90
N PRO A 30 5.94 14.62 -1.53
CA PRO A 30 7.13 13.80 -1.28
C PRO A 30 7.55 13.83 0.21
N GLY A 31 8.12 12.73 0.68
CA GLY A 31 8.68 12.62 2.02
C GLY A 31 7.71 12.17 3.11
N GLN A 32 6.45 11.90 2.78
CA GLN A 32 5.53 11.22 3.68
C GLN A 32 5.62 9.71 3.51
N TRP A 33 5.64 8.96 4.61
CA TRP A 33 5.82 7.52 4.59
C TRP A 33 5.26 6.91 5.86
N THR A 34 4.86 5.64 5.76
CA THR A 34 4.59 4.78 6.91
C THR A 34 5.37 3.49 6.76
N ARG A 35 5.83 2.96 7.89
CA ARG A 35 6.57 1.71 7.96
C ARG A 35 5.77 0.70 8.76
N TYR A 36 5.56 -0.47 8.16
CA TYR A 36 5.01 -1.65 8.81
C TYR A 36 6.10 -2.71 8.96
N GLY A 37 5.91 -3.65 9.87
CA GLY A 37 6.80 -4.81 9.96
C GLY A 37 6.90 -5.54 8.62
N GLN A 38 8.01 -6.24 8.41
CA GLN A 38 8.24 -7.07 7.24
C GLN A 38 7.02 -7.94 6.88
N TRP A 39 6.53 -7.78 5.65
CA TRP A 39 5.55 -8.71 5.06
C TRP A 39 6.26 -10.02 4.73
N ASP A 40 5.71 -11.15 5.20
CA ASP A 40 6.24 -12.48 4.86
C ASP A 40 5.87 -12.87 3.43
N ALA A 41 6.59 -12.30 2.47
CA ALA A 41 6.36 -12.47 1.04
C ALA A 41 7.36 -13.45 0.39
N LYS A 42 8.20 -14.14 1.19
CA LYS A 42 9.35 -14.91 0.70
C LYS A 42 8.93 -16.06 -0.21
N VAL A 43 7.98 -16.87 0.25
CA VAL A 43 7.50 -18.07 -0.46
C VAL A 43 6.08 -17.83 -1.00
N THR A 44 5.15 -17.56 -0.11
CA THR A 44 3.75 -17.24 -0.39
C THR A 44 3.31 -16.13 0.54
N GLY A 45 2.37 -15.28 0.13
CA GLY A 45 1.80 -14.29 1.04
C GLY A 45 0.65 -13.54 0.41
N GLU A 46 -0.17 -12.91 1.25
CA GLU A 46 -1.21 -12.00 0.83
C GLU A 46 -1.10 -10.69 1.62
N LEU A 47 -1.36 -9.57 0.94
CA LEU A 47 -1.45 -8.24 1.52
C LEU A 47 -2.67 -7.54 0.91
N SER A 48 -3.58 -7.07 1.75
CA SER A 48 -4.79 -6.38 1.33
C SER A 48 -4.93 -5.02 2.01
N PHE A 49 -5.31 -3.99 1.24
CA PHE A 49 -5.55 -2.65 1.76
C PHE A 49 -6.61 -1.93 0.92
N ILE A 50 -7.09 -0.80 1.42
CA ILE A 50 -7.95 0.11 0.66
C ILE A 50 -7.25 1.45 0.49
N LEU A 51 -7.41 2.08 -0.66
CA LEU A 51 -6.85 3.40 -0.95
C LEU A 51 -7.90 4.33 -1.55
N LYS A 52 -7.70 5.63 -1.33
CA LYS A 52 -8.48 6.71 -1.94
C LYS A 52 -7.54 7.86 -2.28
N THR A 53 -7.52 8.30 -3.54
CA THR A 53 -6.61 9.35 -3.99
C THR A 53 -7.16 10.12 -5.20
N ASN A 54 -6.59 11.30 -5.46
CA ASN A 54 -6.71 12.07 -6.72
C ASN A 54 -5.34 12.25 -7.39
N ILE A 55 -4.28 11.70 -6.80
CA ILE A 55 -2.92 11.80 -7.31
C ILE A 55 -2.80 10.92 -8.54
N THR A 56 -2.03 11.34 -9.53
CA THR A 56 -1.81 10.58 -10.77
C THR A 56 -0.53 9.77 -10.74
N LYS A 57 0.46 10.18 -9.94
CA LYS A 57 1.74 9.50 -9.78
C LYS A 57 2.20 9.47 -8.32
N ALA A 58 2.43 8.29 -7.77
CA ALA A 58 2.85 8.11 -6.38
C ALA A 58 3.46 6.73 -6.12
N LEU A 59 4.30 6.62 -5.08
CA LEU A 59 4.62 5.34 -4.46
C LEU A 59 3.47 4.90 -3.57
N VAL A 60 2.99 3.68 -3.77
CA VAL A 60 1.96 3.06 -2.92
C VAL A 60 2.63 2.16 -1.89
N LEU A 61 3.46 1.20 -2.33
CA LEU A 61 4.21 0.33 -1.42
C LEU A 61 5.58 -0.07 -1.97
N TYR A 62 6.48 -0.42 -1.06
CA TYR A 62 7.83 -0.89 -1.37
C TYR A 62 8.36 -1.90 -0.35
N LEU A 63 9.04 -2.92 -0.83
CA LEU A 63 9.88 -3.83 -0.04
C LEU A 63 11.12 -4.27 -0.84
N ASP A 64 12.15 -4.73 -0.14
CA ASP A 64 13.47 -4.99 -0.72
C ASP A 64 14.26 -6.06 0.07
N ASP A 65 15.31 -6.62 -0.54
CA ASP A 65 16.32 -7.47 0.09
C ASP A 65 17.55 -6.73 0.64
N GLY A 66 17.45 -5.40 0.76
CA GLY A 66 18.52 -4.56 1.30
C GLY A 66 19.48 -4.03 0.22
N GLY A 67 18.97 -3.82 -0.98
CA GLY A 67 19.64 -3.20 -2.11
C GLY A 67 20.46 -4.16 -2.95
N ASN A 68 20.20 -5.46 -2.87
CA ASN A 68 20.89 -6.44 -3.70
C ASN A 68 20.15 -6.58 -5.03
N CYS A 69 19.09 -7.38 -5.06
CA CYS A 69 18.45 -7.76 -6.31
C CYS A 69 16.95 -7.96 -6.24
N ASP A 70 16.39 -8.31 -5.09
CA ASP A 70 14.98 -8.60 -4.94
C ASP A 70 14.25 -7.37 -4.43
N PHE A 71 13.21 -6.96 -5.14
CA PHE A 71 12.29 -5.93 -4.69
C PHE A 71 10.90 -6.18 -5.23
N LEU A 72 9.92 -5.52 -4.59
CA LEU A 72 8.56 -5.38 -5.08
C LEU A 72 8.10 -3.96 -4.79
N GLU A 73 7.63 -3.28 -5.83
CA GLU A 73 7.10 -1.93 -5.74
C GLU A 73 5.73 -1.84 -6.43
N LEU A 74 4.80 -1.15 -5.79
CA LEU A 74 3.53 -0.75 -6.40
C LEU A 74 3.52 0.76 -6.54
N LEU A 75 3.36 1.22 -7.77
CA LEU A 75 3.26 2.63 -8.13
C LEU A 75 1.85 2.93 -8.62
N LEU A 76 1.46 4.18 -8.42
CA LEU A 76 0.40 4.81 -9.18
C LEU A 76 1.04 5.54 -10.35
N VAL A 77 0.58 5.30 -11.57
CA VAL A 77 1.06 5.96 -12.80
C VAL A 77 -0.14 6.23 -13.70
N ASP A 78 -0.30 7.50 -14.10
CA ASP A 78 -1.48 7.99 -14.82
C ASP A 78 -2.81 7.60 -14.15
N GLY A 79 -2.82 7.55 -12.81
CA GLY A 79 -3.98 7.18 -12.02
C GLY A 79 -4.32 5.69 -11.99
N ARG A 80 -3.47 4.82 -12.56
CA ARG A 80 -3.63 3.36 -12.57
C ARG A 80 -2.48 2.69 -11.82
N LEU A 81 -2.72 1.49 -11.28
CA LEU A 81 -1.72 0.78 -10.50
C LEU A 81 -0.76 0.01 -11.40
N GLN A 82 0.53 0.14 -11.12
CA GLN A 82 1.61 -0.56 -11.78
C GLN A 82 2.47 -1.30 -10.75
N LEU A 83 2.55 -2.61 -10.87
CA LEU A 83 3.41 -3.45 -10.04
C LEU A 83 4.68 -3.78 -10.82
N ARG A 84 5.83 -3.63 -10.17
CA ARG A 84 7.11 -4.14 -10.67
C ARG A 84 7.81 -4.94 -9.59
N PHE A 85 8.33 -6.11 -9.95
CA PHE A 85 9.04 -6.97 -9.00
C PHE A 85 10.06 -7.85 -9.71
N THR A 86 11.12 -8.23 -9.00
CA THR A 86 12.14 -9.15 -9.49
C THR A 86 12.61 -10.09 -8.39
N ILE A 87 13.17 -11.22 -8.79
CA ILE A 87 13.72 -12.25 -7.91
C ILE A 87 15.07 -12.68 -8.46
N HIS A 88 16.09 -12.62 -7.61
CA HIS A 88 17.44 -13.11 -7.89
C HIS A 88 18.05 -12.50 -9.15
N CYS A 89 17.99 -11.17 -9.22
CA CYS A 89 18.59 -10.33 -10.26
C CYS A 89 18.07 -10.66 -11.68
N ALA A 90 16.90 -11.28 -11.79
CA ALA A 90 16.26 -11.55 -13.07
C ALA A 90 15.68 -10.27 -13.67
N GLU A 91 15.30 -10.32 -14.95
CA GLU A 91 14.53 -9.25 -15.57
C GLU A 91 13.22 -9.05 -14.79
N PRO A 92 12.88 -7.82 -14.37
CA PRO A 92 11.66 -7.56 -13.62
C PRO A 92 10.40 -7.96 -14.38
N ALA A 93 9.42 -8.50 -13.66
CA ALA A 93 8.06 -8.66 -14.13
C ALA A 93 7.25 -7.39 -13.87
N PHE A 94 6.28 -7.13 -14.74
CA PHE A 94 5.44 -5.94 -14.70
C PHE A 94 3.95 -6.31 -14.78
N LEU A 95 3.12 -5.65 -13.98
CA LEU A 95 1.67 -5.66 -14.12
C LEU A 95 1.16 -4.23 -14.23
N HIS A 96 0.21 -4.03 -15.14
CA HIS A 96 -0.46 -2.77 -15.36
C HIS A 96 -1.96 -3.03 -15.28
N THR A 97 -2.65 -2.29 -14.43
CA THR A 97 -4.11 -2.30 -14.38
C THR A 97 -4.70 -1.30 -15.35
N GLU A 98 -5.93 -1.54 -15.79
CA GLU A 98 -6.72 -0.60 -16.59
C GLU A 98 -7.59 0.30 -15.69
N THR A 99 -7.92 -0.17 -14.48
CA THR A 99 -8.74 0.54 -13.52
C THR A 99 -8.07 1.81 -13.03
N HIS A 100 -8.74 2.95 -13.23
CA HIS A 100 -8.37 4.23 -12.63
C HIS A 100 -8.78 4.25 -11.16
N VAL A 101 -7.83 4.53 -10.28
CA VAL A 101 -8.03 4.58 -8.81
C VAL A 101 -7.91 6.00 -8.24
N ASN A 102 -7.68 6.99 -9.09
CA ASN A 102 -7.53 8.40 -8.73
C ASN A 102 -8.84 9.20 -8.82
N ASP A 103 -9.99 8.54 -8.67
CA ASP A 103 -11.33 9.11 -8.82
C ASP A 103 -11.95 9.61 -7.50
N GLN A 104 -11.15 9.67 -6.42
CA GLN A 104 -11.58 10.00 -5.06
C GLN A 104 -12.59 9.02 -4.44
N ARG A 105 -12.68 7.78 -4.94
CA ARG A 105 -13.41 6.67 -4.30
C ARG A 105 -12.44 5.72 -3.61
N TRP A 106 -13.01 4.84 -2.78
CA TRP A 106 -12.24 3.79 -2.13
C TRP A 106 -12.11 2.61 -3.07
N HIS A 107 -10.88 2.18 -3.32
CA HIS A 107 -10.56 1.00 -4.11
C HIS A 107 -9.91 -0.05 -3.21
N ARG A 108 -10.29 -1.32 -3.40
CA ARG A 108 -9.66 -2.45 -2.71
C ARG A 108 -8.51 -2.97 -3.55
N VAL A 109 -7.36 -3.15 -2.92
CA VAL A 109 -6.16 -3.69 -3.56
C VAL A 109 -5.70 -4.91 -2.77
N THR A 110 -5.51 -6.02 -3.48
CA THR A 110 -4.95 -7.25 -2.92
C THR A 110 -3.75 -7.69 -3.76
N LEU A 111 -2.63 -7.91 -3.09
CA LEU A 111 -1.44 -8.52 -3.64
C LEU A 111 -1.29 -9.93 -3.09
N THR A 112 -1.18 -10.91 -3.98
CA THR A 112 -0.92 -12.30 -3.60
C THR A 112 0.37 -12.76 -4.28
N ARG A 113 1.30 -13.30 -3.49
CA ARG A 113 2.52 -13.93 -3.98
C ARG A 113 2.43 -15.44 -3.86
N ASN A 114 2.89 -16.13 -4.89
CA ASN A 114 3.10 -17.56 -4.92
C ASN A 114 4.38 -17.87 -5.70
N HIS A 115 5.49 -18.07 -4.98
CA HIS A 115 6.82 -18.28 -5.54
C HIS A 115 7.21 -17.20 -6.55
N ARG A 116 7.30 -17.53 -7.84
CA ARG A 116 7.70 -16.56 -8.87
C ARG A 116 6.54 -15.72 -9.40
N GLU A 117 5.31 -16.14 -9.11
CA GLU A 117 4.10 -15.45 -9.54
C GLU A 117 3.68 -14.42 -8.48
N THR A 118 3.33 -13.22 -8.95
CA THR A 118 2.60 -12.24 -8.16
C THR A 118 1.33 -11.86 -8.89
N ARG A 119 0.23 -11.79 -8.15
CA ARG A 119 -1.10 -11.39 -8.60
C ARG A 119 -1.48 -10.08 -7.93
N LEU A 120 -2.08 -9.19 -8.71
CA LEU A 120 -2.63 -7.91 -8.28
C LEU A 120 -4.12 -7.91 -8.62
N VAL A 121 -4.96 -7.72 -7.61
CA VAL A 121 -6.40 -7.52 -7.74
C VAL A 121 -6.73 -6.10 -7.32
N VAL A 122 -7.42 -5.35 -8.19
CA VAL A 122 -7.92 -4.00 -7.94
C VAL A 122 -9.41 -3.99 -8.20
N ASP A 123 -10.19 -3.88 -7.13
CA ASP A 123 -11.65 -4.10 -7.12
C ASP A 123 -12.04 -5.44 -7.78
N ASN A 124 -12.43 -5.42 -9.06
CA ASN A 124 -12.85 -6.59 -9.84
C ASN A 124 -11.87 -6.94 -10.97
N GLU A 125 -10.78 -6.19 -11.13
CA GLU A 125 -9.75 -6.44 -12.13
C GLU A 125 -8.61 -7.27 -11.52
N GLU A 126 -8.23 -8.36 -12.18
CA GLU A 126 -7.14 -9.22 -11.78
C GLU A 126 -6.05 -9.29 -12.87
N LYS A 127 -4.79 -9.17 -12.45
CA LYS A 127 -3.61 -9.33 -13.30
C LYS A 127 -2.59 -10.21 -12.57
N ALA A 128 -1.86 -11.07 -13.30
CA ALA A 128 -0.80 -11.90 -12.73
C ALA A 128 0.41 -11.99 -13.66
N ALA A 129 1.61 -12.04 -13.09
CA ALA A 129 2.85 -12.20 -13.84
C ALA A 129 3.82 -13.09 -13.06
N GLU A 130 4.72 -13.73 -13.79
CA GLU A 130 5.80 -14.55 -13.24
C GLU A 130 7.16 -13.96 -13.64
N VAL A 131 8.09 -13.87 -12.68
CA VAL A 131 9.49 -13.53 -12.99
C VAL A 131 10.21 -14.77 -13.51
N LYS A 132 10.91 -14.65 -14.64
CA LYS A 132 11.77 -15.70 -15.21
C LYS A 132 13.09 -15.85 -14.44
N SER A 133 13.01 -16.26 -13.18
CA SER A 133 14.17 -16.39 -12.28
C SER A 133 14.60 -17.85 -12.10
N LYS A 134 15.89 -18.06 -11.85
CA LYS A 134 16.41 -19.38 -11.42
C LYS A 134 15.86 -19.74 -10.03
N ARG A 135 15.77 -18.75 -9.13
CA ARG A 135 15.23 -18.93 -7.77
C ARG A 135 13.70 -18.80 -7.77
N LYS A 136 13.03 -19.57 -6.91
CA LYS A 136 11.57 -19.48 -6.74
C LYS A 136 11.15 -18.47 -5.69
N GLU A 137 11.97 -18.35 -4.65
CA GLU A 137 11.67 -17.56 -3.46
C GLU A 137 12.33 -16.19 -3.54
N MET A 138 11.64 -15.21 -2.99
CA MET A 138 12.16 -13.86 -2.83
C MET A 138 12.90 -13.76 -1.50
N VAL A 139 14.01 -13.02 -1.48
CA VAL A 139 14.61 -12.57 -0.23
C VAL A 139 13.94 -11.26 0.14
N VAL A 140 13.50 -11.14 1.40
CA VAL A 140 12.96 -9.90 1.94
C VAL A 140 13.77 -9.58 3.19
N ALA A 141 14.37 -8.41 3.21
CA ALA A 141 15.21 -7.93 4.33
C ALA A 141 14.75 -6.57 4.87
N SER A 142 13.98 -5.82 4.09
CA SER A 142 13.35 -4.60 4.55
C SER A 142 12.01 -4.86 5.25
N ASP A 143 11.57 -3.84 5.96
CA ASP A 143 10.17 -3.65 6.34
C ASP A 143 9.33 -3.22 5.13
N LEU A 144 8.00 -3.25 5.29
CA LEU A 144 7.07 -2.78 4.27
C LEU A 144 6.88 -1.26 4.41
N TYR A 145 7.23 -0.53 3.36
CA TYR A 145 7.02 0.91 3.26
C TYR A 145 5.74 1.21 2.49
N VAL A 146 4.96 2.18 2.96
CA VAL A 146 3.72 2.65 2.33
C VAL A 146 3.78 4.16 2.13
N GLY A 147 3.38 4.65 0.95
CA GLY A 147 3.35 6.07 0.60
C GLY A 147 4.72 6.70 0.32
N GLY A 148 5.82 6.15 0.83
CA GLY A 148 7.14 6.75 0.66
C GLY A 148 8.23 5.95 1.37
N ILE A 149 9.47 6.37 1.19
CA ILE A 149 10.63 5.80 1.91
C ILE A 149 11.14 6.81 2.94
N SER A 150 11.50 6.32 4.13
CA SER A 150 12.13 7.17 5.15
C SER A 150 13.44 7.80 4.63
N PRO A 151 13.70 9.09 4.92
CA PRO A 151 14.93 9.76 4.51
C PRO A 151 16.20 9.06 5.04
N ASP A 152 16.11 8.36 6.17
CA ASP A 152 17.23 7.66 6.81
C ASP A 152 17.63 6.36 6.09
N VAL A 153 16.76 5.84 5.21
CA VAL A 153 17.09 4.67 4.39
C VAL A 153 18.13 5.07 3.36
N ARG A 154 19.27 4.37 3.39
CA ARG A 154 20.37 4.59 2.44
C ARG A 154 19.95 4.15 1.04
N LEU A 155 20.38 4.89 0.01
CA LEU A 155 20.11 4.51 -1.38
C LEU A 155 20.64 3.12 -1.74
N SER A 156 21.77 2.72 -1.13
CA SER A 156 22.35 1.38 -1.31
C SER A 156 21.53 0.25 -0.70
N ALA A 157 20.48 0.56 0.07
CA ALA A 157 19.55 -0.43 0.62
C ALA A 157 18.27 -0.55 -0.23
N LEU A 158 18.21 0.16 -1.38
CA LEU A 158 17.08 0.19 -2.30
C LEU A 158 17.56 -0.29 -3.67
N THR A 159 17.10 -1.46 -4.09
CA THR A 159 17.37 -1.99 -5.43
C THR A 159 16.76 -1.07 -6.49
N SER A 160 15.56 -0.53 -6.23
CA SER A 160 14.93 0.53 -7.03
C SER A 160 15.07 1.89 -6.32
N SER A 161 16.25 2.50 -6.41
CA SER A 161 16.54 3.75 -5.68
C SER A 161 15.67 4.97 -6.07
N THR A 162 15.02 4.94 -7.25
CA THR A 162 14.15 6.02 -7.74
C THR A 162 12.92 6.24 -6.88
N VAL A 163 12.45 5.20 -6.17
CA VAL A 163 11.25 5.27 -5.32
C VAL A 163 11.37 6.26 -4.17
N LYS A 164 12.61 6.64 -3.77
CA LYS A 164 12.86 7.63 -2.71
C LYS A 164 12.37 9.03 -3.07
N TYR A 165 12.18 9.31 -4.37
CA TYR A 165 11.78 10.64 -4.86
C TYR A 165 10.31 10.71 -5.31
N GLU A 166 9.56 9.62 -5.19
CA GLU A 166 8.15 9.59 -5.56
C GLU A 166 7.28 10.21 -4.46
N ALA A 167 6.15 10.80 -4.87
CA ALA A 167 5.14 11.33 -3.94
C ALA A 167 4.33 10.21 -3.28
N ALA A 168 3.60 10.52 -2.20
CA ALA A 168 2.74 9.56 -1.51
C ALA A 168 1.32 9.49 -2.07
N VAL A 169 0.66 8.33 -1.92
CA VAL A 169 -0.80 8.20 -2.16
C VAL A 169 -1.57 8.93 -1.06
N SER A 170 -2.62 9.69 -1.40
CA SER A 170 -3.30 10.58 -0.44
C SER A 170 -3.91 9.88 0.77
N ARG A 171 -4.56 8.73 0.61
CA ARG A 171 -5.14 8.01 1.75
C ARG A 171 -5.02 6.52 1.53
N ALA A 172 -4.54 5.81 2.55
CA ALA A 172 -4.50 4.36 2.59
C ALA A 172 -4.94 3.89 3.97
N SER A 173 -5.84 2.92 4.02
CA SER A 173 -6.16 2.20 5.26
C SER A 173 -5.79 0.75 5.05
N SER A 174 -4.91 0.24 5.91
CA SER A 174 -4.63 -1.19 5.96
C SER A 174 -5.76 -1.89 6.69
N ALA A 175 -6.23 -3.01 6.15
CA ALA A 175 -6.80 -4.07 6.95
C ALA A 175 -5.67 -5.08 7.12
N ILE A 176 -4.87 -4.93 8.19
CA ILE A 176 -3.93 -5.99 8.59
C ILE A 176 -4.71 -6.96 9.47
#